data_AF-A0A5U3B0E3-F1
#
_entry.id   AF-A0A5U3B0E3-F1
#
_cell.length_a   1.000
_cell.length_b   1.000
_cell.length_c   1.000
_cell.angle_alpha   90.00
_cell.angle_beta   90.00
_cell.angle_gamma   90.00
#
_symmetry.space_group_name_H-M   'P 1'
#
loop_
_entity.id
_entity.type
_entity.pdbx_description
1 polymer ?
#
loop_
_entity_poly.entity_id
_entity_poly.type
_entity_poly.pdbx_seq_one_letter_code
_entity_poly.pdbx_strand_id
1 'polypeptide(L)'
;LLADNAKKKAQIAELQSFVSRFSANASKSRQATSRARQIDKIKLEEVKASSRQNPFIRFEQDKKLFRNALEVEALTKGFDNGPLFKNVNLLLEVGEKLAVLGTNGVGKSTLLKTLVGDLDADHGTVKWSENARIGYYAQDHEYEFENDLTVFEWMSQWKQEGDDEQAVRSILGRLLFSQDDIKKPAKVLSGGEKGRMLFGKLMMQKPNILIMDEPTNHLDMESIESLNMALELYQGTLIFVSHDREFVSSLATRVIEITPERVVDFSGNYDDYLRSKGIES
;
A
#
# COMPACT_ATOMS: atom_id res chain seq x y z
N LEU A 1 -9.96 -28.33 7.59
CA LEU A 1 -9.31 -28.15 8.91
C LEU A 1 -10.33 -27.84 10.02
N LEU A 2 -11.03 -26.70 10.00
CA LEU A 2 -12.04 -26.37 11.03
C LEU A 2 -13.19 -27.40 11.14
N ALA A 3 -13.76 -27.81 10.00
CA ALA A 3 -14.81 -28.83 9.95
C ALA A 3 -14.32 -30.22 10.39
N ASP A 4 -13.03 -30.51 10.22
CA ASP A 4 -12.43 -31.79 10.60
C ASP A 4 -12.14 -31.84 12.12
N ASN A 5 -11.63 -30.75 12.68
CA ASN A 5 -11.48 -30.57 14.13
C ASN A 5 -12.84 -30.56 14.86
N ALA A 6 -13.88 -30.01 14.25
CA ALA A 6 -15.23 -30.06 14.82
C ALA A 6 -15.74 -31.51 14.96
N LYS A 7 -15.52 -32.34 13.93
CA LYS A 7 -15.84 -33.78 13.97
C LYS A 7 -15.03 -34.52 15.04
N LYS A 8 -13.71 -34.28 15.10
CA LYS A 8 -12.82 -34.87 16.12
C LYS A 8 -13.24 -34.47 17.55
N LYS A 9 -13.64 -33.22 17.78
CA LYS A 9 -14.17 -32.75 19.08
C LYS A 9 -15.48 -33.42 19.47
N ALA A 10 -16.41 -33.56 18.53
CA ALA A 10 -17.67 -34.27 18.77
C ALA A 10 -17.42 -35.74 19.15
N GLN A 11 -16.49 -36.41 18.46
CA GLN A 11 -16.10 -37.79 18.76
C GLN A 11 -15.44 -37.93 20.15
N ILE A 12 -14.57 -36.99 20.54
CA ILE A 12 -13.97 -36.97 21.88
C ILE A 12 -15.06 -36.84 22.95
N ALA A 13 -16.01 -35.92 22.76
CA ALA A 13 -17.10 -35.69 23.72
C ALA A 13 -18.00 -36.94 23.89
N GLU A 14 -18.31 -37.64 22.80
CA GLU A 14 -19.07 -38.89 22.84
C GLU A 14 -18.33 -39.99 23.60
N LEU A 15 -17.04 -40.17 23.30
CA LEU A 15 -16.19 -41.16 23.99
C LEU A 15 -16.06 -40.83 25.49
N GLN A 16 -15.87 -39.56 25.86
CA GLN A 16 -15.80 -39.10 27.24
C GLN A 16 -17.13 -39.31 27.99
N SER A 17 -18.27 -39.04 27.32
CA SER A 17 -19.60 -39.30 27.90
C SER A 17 -19.83 -40.80 28.16
N PHE A 18 -19.30 -41.67 27.30
CA PHE A 18 -19.41 -43.12 27.52
C PHE A 18 -18.52 -43.57 28.69
N VAL A 19 -17.26 -43.11 28.72
CA VAL A 19 -16.31 -43.46 29.79
C VAL A 19 -16.84 -43.01 31.15
N SER A 20 -17.34 -41.78 31.26
CA SER A 20 -17.92 -41.25 32.52
C SER A 20 -19.15 -42.03 32.99
N ARG A 21 -20.02 -42.48 32.07
CA ARG A 21 -21.24 -43.23 32.42
C ARG A 21 -20.99 -44.68 32.81
N PHE A 22 -19.92 -45.31 32.30
CA PHE A 22 -19.72 -46.76 32.42
C PHE A 22 -18.41 -47.17 33.12
N SER A 23 -17.63 -46.22 33.64
CA SER A 23 -16.38 -46.47 34.37
C SER A 23 -16.56 -47.34 35.62
N ALA A 24 -17.67 -47.18 36.33
CA ALA A 24 -17.99 -47.92 37.57
C ALA A 24 -18.79 -49.22 37.33
N ASN A 25 -19.16 -49.55 36.08
CA ASN A 25 -19.94 -50.75 35.77
C ASN A 25 -19.01 -51.94 35.47
N ALA A 26 -19.01 -52.94 36.35
CA ALA A 26 -18.14 -54.12 36.27
C ALA A 26 -18.21 -54.85 34.91
N SER A 27 -19.38 -54.87 34.26
CA SER A 27 -19.57 -55.54 32.96
C SER A 27 -18.99 -54.76 31.77
N LYS A 28 -18.85 -53.44 31.88
CA LYS A 28 -18.42 -52.54 30.78
C LYS A 28 -17.07 -51.87 31.01
N SER A 29 -16.41 -52.17 32.13
CA SER A 29 -15.11 -51.60 32.50
C SER A 29 -14.05 -51.75 31.41
N ARG A 30 -13.92 -52.93 30.77
CA ARG A 30 -12.98 -53.15 29.66
C ARG A 30 -13.26 -52.24 28.44
N GLN A 31 -14.52 -51.98 28.13
CA GLN A 31 -14.90 -51.11 27.00
C GLN A 31 -14.63 -49.63 27.32
N ALA A 32 -14.88 -49.21 28.56
CA ALA A 32 -14.55 -47.86 29.01
C ALA A 32 -13.03 -47.61 28.91
N THR A 33 -12.19 -48.55 29.35
CA THR A 33 -10.72 -48.43 29.25
C THR A 33 -10.24 -48.37 27.79
N SER A 34 -10.85 -49.13 26.89
CA SER A 34 -10.52 -49.10 25.45
C SER A 34 -10.84 -47.74 24.82
N ARG A 35 -12.01 -47.17 25.13
CA ARG A 35 -12.43 -45.85 24.62
C ARG A 35 -11.62 -44.71 25.23
N ALA A 36 -11.20 -44.83 26.49
CA ALA A 36 -10.25 -43.89 27.10
C ALA A 36 -8.94 -43.82 26.29
N ARG A 37 -8.38 -44.97 25.91
CA ARG A 37 -7.19 -45.03 25.04
C ARG A 37 -7.42 -44.50 23.63
N GLN A 38 -8.66 -44.52 23.12
CA GLN A 38 -8.99 -43.91 21.83
C GLN A 38 -9.00 -42.39 21.91
N ILE A 39 -9.47 -41.82 23.02
CA ILE A 39 -9.42 -40.37 23.25
C ILE A 39 -7.96 -39.88 23.19
N ASP A 40 -7.04 -40.58 23.84
CA ASP A 40 -5.60 -40.23 23.86
C ASP A 40 -4.95 -40.27 22.47
N LYS A 41 -5.52 -41.01 21.51
CA LYS A 41 -5.02 -41.11 20.14
C LYS A 41 -5.58 -40.04 19.22
N ILE A 42 -6.68 -39.37 19.59
CA ILE A 42 -7.26 -38.31 18.76
C ILE A 42 -6.46 -37.04 19.00
N LYS A 43 -5.61 -36.69 18.03
CA LYS A 43 -4.90 -35.41 18.02
C LYS A 43 -5.77 -34.37 17.31
N LEU A 44 -6.08 -33.28 18.01
CA LEU A 44 -6.64 -32.08 17.39
C LEU A 44 -5.49 -31.34 16.70
N GLU A 45 -5.68 -30.96 15.45
CA GLU A 45 -4.70 -30.13 14.75
C GLU A 45 -4.85 -28.69 15.23
N GLU A 46 -3.77 -28.05 15.64
CA GLU A 46 -3.82 -26.64 16.00
C GLU A 46 -4.11 -25.82 14.73
N VAL A 47 -5.24 -25.12 14.72
CA VAL A 47 -5.45 -24.05 13.75
C VAL A 47 -4.53 -22.93 14.17
N LYS A 48 -3.37 -22.80 13.51
CA LYS A 48 -2.51 -21.62 13.69
C LYS A 48 -3.38 -20.39 13.50
N ALA A 49 -3.48 -19.54 14.53
CA ALA A 49 -3.99 -18.21 14.37
C ALA A 49 -3.22 -17.54 13.22
N SER A 50 -3.91 -16.74 12.40
CA SER A 50 -3.26 -15.98 11.32
C SER A 50 -2.10 -15.18 11.92
N SER A 51 -0.86 -15.54 11.59
CA SER A 51 0.35 -14.85 12.03
C SER A 51 0.68 -13.63 11.17
N ARG A 52 -0.30 -13.16 10.39
CA ARG A 52 -0.10 -12.11 9.41
C ARG A 52 0.11 -10.78 10.14
N GLN A 53 1.24 -10.14 9.83
CA GLN A 53 1.63 -8.86 10.40
C GLN A 53 1.39 -7.79 9.36
N ASN A 54 0.81 -6.67 9.79
CA ASN A 54 0.63 -5.49 8.95
C ASN A 54 1.84 -4.57 9.14
N PRO A 55 2.47 -4.07 8.06
CA PRO A 55 3.48 -3.04 8.19
C PRO A 55 2.85 -1.76 8.75
N PHE A 56 3.54 -1.08 9.66
CA PHE A 56 3.08 0.20 10.19
C PHE A 56 3.59 1.34 9.31
N ILE A 57 2.74 1.84 8.42
CA ILE A 57 3.05 2.97 7.53
C ILE A 57 2.44 4.24 8.11
N ARG A 58 3.24 5.31 8.21
CA ARG A 58 2.76 6.63 8.65
C ARG A 58 3.54 7.73 7.95
N PHE A 59 2.87 8.43 7.04
CA PHE A 59 3.46 9.60 6.39
C PHE A 59 3.24 10.84 7.26
N GLU A 60 4.33 11.57 7.47
CA GLU A 60 4.35 12.87 8.15
C GLU A 60 4.84 13.92 7.16
N GLN A 61 4.53 15.19 7.44
CA GLN A 61 5.08 16.32 6.70
C GLN A 61 5.86 17.20 7.67
N ASP A 62 7.06 17.60 7.27
CA ASP A 62 7.91 18.50 8.06
C ASP A 62 7.39 19.96 7.97
N LYS A 63 7.21 20.47 6.75
CA LYS A 63 6.76 21.84 6.49
C LYS A 63 5.38 21.86 5.85
N LYS A 64 4.43 22.54 6.48
CA LYS A 64 3.09 22.75 5.90
C LYS A 64 3.15 23.72 4.72
N LEU A 65 2.42 23.39 3.67
CA LEU A 65 2.11 24.31 2.57
C LEU A 65 0.84 25.10 2.89
N PHE A 66 0.63 26.21 2.20
CA PHE A 66 -0.56 27.05 2.36
C PHE A 66 -1.16 27.40 1.00
N ARG A 67 -2.50 27.41 0.93
CA ARG A 67 -3.29 27.78 -0.25
C ARG A 67 -3.16 26.76 -1.38
N ASN A 68 -2.21 26.96 -2.29
CA ASN A 68 -2.09 26.17 -3.53
C ASN A 68 -0.82 25.33 -3.47
N ALA A 69 -0.93 24.04 -3.78
CA ALA A 69 0.21 23.12 -3.86
C ALA A 69 0.84 23.13 -5.27
N LEU A 70 0.00 23.13 -6.30
CA LEU A 70 0.40 22.96 -7.70
C LEU A 70 -0.45 23.84 -8.62
N GLU A 71 0.22 24.53 -9.55
CA GLU A 71 -0.39 25.24 -10.66
C GLU A 71 0.18 24.68 -11.97
N VAL A 72 -0.70 24.21 -12.84
CA VAL A 72 -0.38 23.67 -14.16
C VAL A 72 -1.14 24.49 -15.19
N GLU A 73 -0.43 25.06 -16.15
CA GLU A 73 -1.01 25.87 -17.22
C GLU A 73 -0.68 25.30 -18.59
N ALA A 74 -1.72 25.02 -19.38
CA ALA A 74 -1.63 24.56 -20.76
C ALA A 74 -0.66 23.38 -21.02
N LEU A 75 -0.47 22.51 -20.03
CA LEU A 75 0.54 21.46 -20.07
C LEU A 75 0.21 20.45 -21.16
N THR A 76 1.19 20.22 -22.04
CA THR A 76 1.09 19.30 -23.17
C THR A 76 2.33 18.44 -23.23
N LYS A 77 2.14 17.13 -23.36
CA LYS A 77 3.23 16.19 -23.60
C LYS A 77 2.84 15.08 -24.55
N GLY A 78 3.75 14.76 -25.46
CA GLY A 78 3.68 13.64 -26.38
C GLY A 78 5.02 12.98 -26.61
N PHE A 79 4.98 12.01 -27.51
CA PHE A 79 6.14 11.37 -28.11
C PHE A 79 5.98 11.41 -29.64
N ASP A 80 6.79 10.64 -30.37
CA ASP A 80 6.81 10.65 -31.84
C ASP A 80 5.44 10.39 -32.48
N ASN A 81 4.57 9.62 -31.82
CA ASN A 81 3.22 9.30 -32.28
C ASN A 81 2.17 10.39 -31.96
N GLY A 82 2.62 11.54 -31.46
CA GLY A 82 1.79 12.67 -31.08
C GLY A 82 1.58 12.81 -29.57
N PRO A 83 0.70 13.75 -29.18
CA PRO A 83 0.42 14.08 -27.79
C PRO A 83 -0.26 12.91 -27.06
N LEU A 84 0.16 12.65 -25.81
CA LEU A 84 -0.58 11.80 -24.89
C LEU A 84 -1.68 12.60 -24.18
N PHE A 85 -1.37 13.84 -23.82
CA PHE A 85 -2.33 14.81 -23.28
C PHE A 85 -2.01 16.22 -23.78
N LYS A 86 -3.04 17.06 -23.86
CA LYS A 86 -2.96 18.43 -24.37
C LYS A 86 -3.69 19.39 -23.45
N ASN A 87 -3.12 20.58 -23.30
CA ASN A 87 -3.75 21.73 -22.63
C ASN A 87 -4.33 21.38 -21.25
N VAL A 88 -3.56 20.64 -20.44
CA VAL A 88 -3.94 20.33 -19.06
C VAL A 88 -3.79 21.60 -18.23
N ASN A 89 -4.88 21.99 -17.58
CA ASN A 89 -4.92 23.11 -16.64
C ASN A 89 -5.39 22.56 -15.30
N LEU A 90 -4.62 22.79 -14.25
CA LEU A 90 -4.90 22.26 -12.92
C LEU A 90 -4.41 23.25 -11.88
N LEU A 91 -5.30 23.61 -10.95
CA LEU A 91 -4.93 24.31 -9.73
C LEU A 91 -5.30 23.41 -8.55
N LEU A 92 -4.28 22.83 -7.91
CA LEU A 92 -4.44 21.90 -6.79
C LEU A 92 -4.23 22.64 -5.48
N GLU A 93 -5.21 22.59 -4.60
CA GLU A 93 -5.13 23.16 -3.26
C GLU A 93 -4.42 22.22 -2.29
N VAL A 94 -3.82 22.79 -1.24
CA VAL A 94 -3.11 22.01 -0.23
C VAL A 94 -4.08 21.07 0.51
N GLY A 95 -3.74 19.78 0.55
CA GLY A 95 -4.53 18.76 1.22
C GLY A 95 -5.52 18.04 0.29
N GLU A 96 -5.64 18.47 -0.97
CA GLU A 96 -6.39 17.70 -1.96
C GLU A 96 -5.71 16.35 -2.24
N LYS A 97 -6.54 15.34 -2.51
CA LYS A 97 -6.14 14.00 -2.92
C LYS A 97 -6.65 13.77 -4.34
N LEU A 98 -5.80 14.05 -5.31
CA LEU A 98 -6.09 13.97 -6.74
C LEU A 98 -5.82 12.56 -7.27
N ALA A 99 -6.88 11.88 -7.71
CA ALA A 99 -6.75 10.63 -8.47
C ALA A 99 -6.62 10.93 -9.97
N VAL A 100 -5.59 10.38 -10.61
CA VAL A 100 -5.36 10.45 -12.06
C VAL A 100 -5.82 9.15 -12.70
N LEU A 101 -6.90 9.24 -13.49
CA LEU A 101 -7.56 8.12 -14.14
C LEU A 101 -7.37 8.15 -15.66
N GLY A 102 -7.64 7.01 -16.28
CA GLY A 102 -7.56 6.85 -17.73
C GLY A 102 -7.12 5.44 -18.13
N THR A 103 -7.29 5.11 -19.41
CA THR A 103 -6.93 3.79 -19.94
C THR A 103 -5.41 3.55 -19.90
N ASN A 104 -4.99 2.30 -20.09
CA ASN A 104 -3.57 1.96 -20.13
C ASN A 104 -2.92 2.56 -21.37
N GLY A 105 -1.73 3.16 -21.19
CA GLY A 105 -1.01 3.83 -22.27
C GLY A 105 -1.50 5.25 -22.59
N VAL A 106 -2.53 5.78 -21.91
CA VAL A 106 -3.04 7.15 -22.19
C VAL A 106 -2.11 8.27 -21.70
N GLY A 107 -1.09 7.95 -20.90
CA GLY A 107 -0.10 8.92 -20.41
C GLY A 107 -0.22 9.32 -18.94
N LYS A 108 -0.88 8.52 -18.08
CA LYS A 108 -0.96 8.77 -16.62
C LYS A 108 0.42 8.92 -15.97
N SER A 109 1.28 7.91 -16.12
CA SER A 109 2.66 7.94 -15.64
C SER A 109 3.48 9.06 -16.29
N THR A 110 3.22 9.36 -17.55
CA THR A 110 3.87 10.49 -18.25
C THR A 110 3.47 11.83 -17.64
N LEU A 111 2.20 12.02 -17.27
CA LEU A 111 1.75 13.20 -16.56
C LEU A 111 2.50 13.32 -15.22
N LEU A 112 2.52 12.26 -14.40
CA LEU A 112 3.23 12.30 -13.12
C LEU A 112 4.72 12.60 -13.28
N LYS A 113 5.42 11.97 -14.23
CA LYS A 113 6.84 12.24 -14.56
C LYS A 113 7.05 13.70 -14.99
N THR A 114 6.11 14.26 -15.75
CA THR A 114 6.17 15.67 -16.16
C THR A 114 5.95 16.60 -14.96
N LEU A 115 5.06 16.24 -14.03
CA LEU A 115 4.82 17.03 -12.82
C LEU A 115 6.02 17.05 -11.88
N VAL A 116 6.75 15.93 -11.72
CA VAL A 116 7.96 15.86 -10.88
C VAL A 116 9.21 16.42 -11.55
N GLY A 117 9.16 16.70 -12.86
CA GLY A 117 10.28 17.23 -13.63
C GLY A 117 11.24 16.17 -14.18
N ASP A 118 10.88 14.88 -14.11
CA ASP A 118 11.65 13.78 -14.71
C ASP A 118 11.52 13.76 -16.25
N LEU A 119 10.50 14.44 -16.78
CA LEU A 119 10.26 14.57 -18.21
C LEU A 119 9.85 16.00 -18.55
N ASP A 120 10.52 16.61 -19.52
CA ASP A 120 10.18 17.95 -19.98
C ASP A 120 8.84 17.97 -20.72
N ALA A 121 8.02 18.98 -20.43
CA ALA A 121 6.81 19.26 -21.19
C ALA A 121 7.14 19.78 -22.59
N ASP A 122 6.29 19.48 -23.57
CA ASP A 122 6.44 20.07 -24.92
C ASP A 122 5.92 21.51 -24.93
N HIS A 123 4.85 21.77 -24.17
CA HIS A 123 4.28 23.11 -23.94
C HIS A 123 3.68 23.23 -22.53
N GLY A 124 3.46 24.48 -22.10
CA GLY A 124 2.85 24.80 -20.82
C GLY A 124 3.86 24.89 -19.68
N THR A 125 3.35 25.04 -18.45
CA THR A 125 4.18 25.16 -17.25
C THR A 125 3.65 24.30 -16.11
N VAL A 126 4.57 23.86 -15.25
CA VAL A 126 4.29 23.22 -13.96
C VAL A 126 4.97 24.06 -12.89
N LYS A 127 4.18 24.57 -11.94
CA LYS A 127 4.67 25.41 -10.86
C LYS A 127 4.18 24.87 -9.52
N TRP A 128 5.13 24.37 -8.74
CA TRP A 128 4.91 23.98 -7.36
C TRP A 128 4.96 25.19 -6.42
N SER A 129 4.28 25.09 -5.28
CA SER A 129 4.40 26.08 -4.20
C SER A 129 5.85 26.28 -3.76
N GLU A 130 6.18 27.49 -3.32
CA GLU A 130 7.39 27.75 -2.55
C GLU A 130 7.41 26.82 -1.32
N ASN A 131 8.52 26.11 -1.10
CA ASN A 131 8.71 25.06 -0.09
C ASN A 131 8.04 23.70 -0.37
N ALA A 132 7.60 23.43 -1.60
CA ALA A 132 7.19 22.09 -1.98
C ALA A 132 8.34 21.09 -1.75
N ARG A 133 8.03 20.01 -1.02
CA ARG A 133 8.88 18.84 -0.80
C ARG A 133 8.11 17.65 -1.31
N ILE A 134 8.47 17.22 -2.52
CA ILE A 134 7.78 16.15 -3.24
C ILE A 134 8.45 14.82 -2.90
N GLY A 135 7.65 13.87 -2.44
CA GLY A 135 8.01 12.46 -2.39
C GLY A 135 7.34 11.72 -3.55
N TYR A 136 8.13 11.06 -4.38
CA TYR A 136 7.64 10.33 -5.55
C TYR A 136 7.82 8.82 -5.37
N TYR A 137 6.73 8.07 -5.52
CA TYR A 137 6.72 6.63 -5.69
C TYR A 137 6.47 6.32 -7.17
N ALA A 138 7.53 5.96 -7.89
CA ALA A 138 7.45 5.64 -9.30
C ALA A 138 6.96 4.20 -9.52
N GLN A 139 6.25 3.98 -10.63
CA GLN A 139 5.78 2.65 -11.02
C GLN A 139 6.97 1.71 -11.27
N ASP A 140 7.99 2.19 -11.98
CA ASP A 140 9.28 1.52 -12.12
C ASP A 140 10.29 2.20 -11.20
N HIS A 141 10.82 1.42 -10.28
CA HIS A 141 11.76 1.84 -9.24
C HIS A 141 12.88 0.81 -9.04
N GLU A 142 13.02 -0.16 -9.94
CA GLU A 142 14.01 -1.23 -9.80
C GLU A 142 15.44 -0.65 -9.82
N TYR A 143 15.65 0.39 -10.65
CA TYR A 143 16.92 1.12 -10.76
C TYR A 143 17.41 1.70 -9.42
N GLU A 144 16.51 2.04 -8.48
CA GLU A 144 16.92 2.54 -7.16
C GLU A 144 17.62 1.47 -6.31
N PHE A 145 17.46 0.19 -6.66
CA PHE A 145 18.03 -0.95 -5.96
C PHE A 145 19.19 -1.60 -6.72
N GLU A 146 19.59 -1.08 -7.89
CA GLU A 146 20.73 -1.56 -8.68
C GLU A 146 22.08 -1.12 -8.09
N ASN A 147 22.32 -1.47 -6.82
CA ASN A 147 23.53 -1.17 -6.08
C ASN A 147 23.83 -2.27 -5.06
N ASP A 148 25.02 -2.21 -4.46
CA ASP A 148 25.50 -3.20 -3.49
C ASP A 148 25.20 -2.83 -2.03
N LEU A 149 24.43 -1.77 -1.78
CA LEU A 149 24.09 -1.36 -0.42
C LEU A 149 23.23 -2.43 0.25
N THR A 150 23.47 -2.64 1.53
CA THR A 150 22.54 -3.38 2.37
C THR A 150 21.23 -2.62 2.53
N VAL A 151 20.17 -3.32 2.92
CA VAL A 151 18.88 -2.71 3.25
C VAL A 151 19.03 -1.58 4.28
N PHE A 152 19.89 -1.76 5.30
CA PHE A 152 20.17 -0.72 6.28
C PHE A 152 20.88 0.50 5.67
N GLU A 153 21.92 0.27 4.86
CA GLU A 153 22.70 1.35 4.24
C GLU A 153 21.86 2.13 3.23
N TRP A 154 21.05 1.44 2.42
CA TRP A 154 20.13 2.05 1.48
C TRP A 154 19.15 2.98 2.21
N MET A 155 18.53 2.51 3.29
CA MET A 155 17.61 3.34 4.07
C MET A 155 18.32 4.52 4.74
N SER A 156 19.57 4.31 5.18
CA SER A 156 20.38 5.33 5.87
C SER A 156 20.70 6.55 5.00
N GLN A 157 20.58 6.44 3.67
CA GLN A 157 20.76 7.57 2.74
C GLN A 157 19.68 8.65 2.92
N TRP A 158 18.52 8.28 3.46
CA TRP A 158 17.35 9.16 3.56
C TRP A 158 17.18 9.84 4.93
N LYS A 159 18.15 9.64 5.83
CA LYS A 159 18.22 10.32 7.14
C LYS A 159 18.11 11.83 6.99
N GLN A 160 17.29 12.44 7.83
CA GLN A 160 17.23 13.87 8.00
C GLN A 160 18.20 14.32 9.11
N GLU A 161 18.39 15.63 9.22
CA GLU A 161 19.17 16.20 10.32
C GLU A 161 18.56 15.79 11.67
N GLY A 162 19.37 15.18 12.53
CA GLY A 162 18.93 14.66 13.83
C GLY A 162 18.57 13.16 13.84
N ASP A 163 18.46 12.50 12.68
CA ASP A 163 18.22 11.05 12.63
C ASP A 163 19.50 10.26 12.94
N ASP A 164 19.38 9.29 13.85
CA ASP A 164 20.43 8.34 14.18
C ASP A 164 20.17 6.95 13.55
N GLU A 165 21.03 5.97 13.83
CA GLU A 165 20.83 4.60 13.35
C GLU A 165 19.57 3.93 13.93
N GLN A 166 19.15 4.34 15.13
CA GLN A 166 17.98 3.78 15.78
C GLN A 166 16.70 4.22 15.07
N ALA A 167 16.65 5.45 14.56
CA ALA A 167 15.57 5.93 13.70
C ALA A 167 15.42 5.05 12.44
N VAL A 168 16.53 4.74 11.76
CA VAL A 168 16.54 3.86 10.58
C VAL A 168 16.03 2.45 10.94
N ARG A 169 16.54 1.85 12.02
CA ARG A 169 16.09 0.52 12.49
C ARG A 169 14.61 0.52 12.88
N SER A 170 14.12 1.61 13.46
CA SER A 170 12.72 1.74 13.83
C SER A 170 11.80 1.74 12.60
N ILE A 171 12.16 2.47 11.55
CA ILE A 171 11.40 2.50 10.29
C ILE A 171 11.42 1.14 9.60
N LEU A 172 12.60 0.52 9.47
CA LEU A 172 12.73 -0.81 8.88
C LEU A 172 11.93 -1.86 9.68
N GLY A 173 11.96 -1.80 11.01
CA GLY A 173 11.17 -2.69 11.86
C GLY A 173 9.65 -2.49 11.71
N ARG A 174 9.18 -1.24 11.58
CA ARG A 174 7.77 -0.93 11.27
C ARG A 174 7.33 -1.52 9.94
N LEU A 175 8.24 -1.61 8.98
CA LEU A 175 8.01 -2.20 7.66
C LEU A 175 8.26 -3.72 7.61
N LEU A 176 8.45 -4.35 8.77
CA LEU A 176 8.66 -5.79 8.98
C LEU A 176 9.97 -6.33 8.40
N PHE A 177 11.02 -5.52 8.32
CA PHE A 177 12.38 -6.01 8.06
C PHE A 177 13.03 -6.47 9.36
N SER A 178 13.45 -7.73 9.42
CA SER A 178 14.15 -8.31 10.57
C SER A 178 15.61 -7.86 10.66
N GLN A 179 16.26 -8.14 11.79
CA GLN A 179 17.69 -7.86 11.98
C GLN A 179 18.62 -8.60 10.99
N ASP A 180 18.14 -9.69 10.41
CA ASP A 180 18.89 -10.41 9.38
C ASP A 180 18.58 -9.86 7.98
N ASP A 181 17.37 -9.34 7.75
CA ASP A 181 17.03 -8.71 6.47
C ASP A 181 17.81 -7.43 6.23
N ILE A 182 18.00 -6.62 7.28
CA ILE A 182 18.70 -5.33 7.15
C ILE A 182 20.17 -5.46 6.70
N LYS A 183 20.77 -6.65 6.85
CA LYS A 183 22.15 -6.96 6.45
C LYS A 183 22.25 -7.49 5.02
N LYS A 184 21.12 -7.85 4.40
CA LYS A 184 21.09 -8.36 3.03
C LYS A 184 21.27 -7.21 2.05
N PRO A 185 21.88 -7.46 0.87
CA PRO A 185 21.88 -6.48 -0.22
C PRO A 185 20.46 -6.08 -0.62
N ALA A 186 20.18 -4.79 -0.77
CA ALA A 186 18.85 -4.29 -1.11
C ALA A 186 18.35 -4.79 -2.48
N LYS A 187 19.28 -5.05 -3.41
CA LYS A 187 18.99 -5.62 -4.74
C LYS A 187 18.32 -7.01 -4.71
N VAL A 188 18.49 -7.78 -3.63
CA VAL A 188 17.90 -9.14 -3.54
C VAL A 188 16.48 -9.15 -2.98
N LEU A 189 15.95 -7.98 -2.60
CA LEU A 189 14.57 -7.84 -2.13
C LEU A 189 13.57 -8.17 -3.23
N SER A 190 12.44 -8.77 -2.84
CA SER A 190 11.27 -8.93 -3.70
C SER A 190 10.63 -7.58 -4.04
N GLY A 191 9.79 -7.55 -5.09
CA GLY A 191 9.08 -6.32 -5.49
C GLY A 191 8.25 -5.69 -4.36
N GLY A 192 7.54 -6.50 -3.57
CA GLY A 192 6.78 -6.00 -2.41
C GLY A 192 7.66 -5.48 -1.26
N GLU A 193 8.84 -6.09 -1.04
CA GLU A 193 9.83 -5.56 -0.09
C GLU A 193 10.44 -4.24 -0.58
N LYS A 194 10.74 -4.13 -1.88
CA LYS A 194 11.21 -2.86 -2.48
C LYS A 194 10.15 -1.76 -2.38
N GLY A 195 8.88 -2.09 -2.62
CA GLY A 195 7.78 -1.15 -2.37
C GLY A 195 7.72 -0.68 -0.92
N ARG A 196 7.87 -1.59 0.05
CA ARG A 196 7.96 -1.22 1.47
C ARG A 196 9.19 -0.35 1.78
N MET A 197 10.35 -0.63 1.17
CA MET A 197 11.54 0.23 1.29
C MET A 197 11.28 1.65 0.80
N LEU A 198 10.56 1.80 -0.31
CA LEU A 198 10.18 3.13 -0.81
C LEU A 198 9.21 3.84 0.13
N PHE A 199 8.25 3.13 0.75
CA PHE A 199 7.43 3.73 1.80
C PHE A 199 8.29 4.21 2.98
N GLY A 200 9.29 3.43 3.39
CA GLY A 200 10.27 3.85 4.41
C GLY A 200 11.06 5.10 4.03
N LYS A 201 11.55 5.17 2.79
CA LYS A 201 12.19 6.37 2.23
C LYS A 201 11.27 7.59 2.35
N LEU A 202 10.00 7.47 1.94
CA LEU A 202 9.03 8.55 2.04
C LEU A 202 8.71 8.94 3.49
N MET A 203 8.63 7.96 4.40
CA MET A 203 8.47 8.20 5.84
C MET A 203 9.66 8.97 6.45
N MET A 204 10.89 8.72 5.97
CA MET A 204 12.08 9.46 6.39
C MET A 204 12.13 10.87 5.81
N GLN A 205 11.79 11.04 4.54
CA GLN A 205 11.83 12.33 3.85
C GLN A 205 10.80 13.33 4.36
N LYS A 206 9.70 12.85 4.96
CA LYS A 206 8.58 13.65 5.48
C LYS A 206 8.10 14.73 4.48
N PRO A 207 7.80 14.34 3.22
CA PRO A 207 7.36 15.27 2.19
C PRO A 207 6.02 15.91 2.56
N ASN A 208 5.71 17.05 1.95
CA ASN A 208 4.41 17.70 2.07
C ASN A 208 3.50 17.47 0.85
N ILE A 209 4.07 16.91 -0.22
CA ILE A 209 3.36 16.44 -1.41
C ILE A 209 3.82 15.01 -1.68
N LEU A 210 2.86 14.08 -1.80
CA LEU A 210 3.11 12.71 -2.23
C LEU A 210 2.57 12.53 -3.64
N ILE A 211 3.40 11.96 -4.51
CA ILE A 211 3.02 11.53 -5.85
C ILE A 211 3.23 10.03 -5.94
N MET A 212 2.21 9.27 -6.29
CA MET A 212 2.27 7.81 -6.28
C MET A 212 1.71 7.21 -7.57
N ASP A 213 2.55 6.50 -8.31
CA ASP A 213 2.17 5.84 -9.56
C ASP A 213 2.00 4.34 -9.34
N GLU A 214 0.75 3.88 -9.30
CA GLU A 214 0.36 2.49 -9.02
C GLU A 214 1.00 1.91 -7.73
N PRO A 215 0.86 2.58 -6.57
CA PRO A 215 1.59 2.20 -5.36
C PRO A 215 1.14 0.86 -4.76
N THR A 216 -0.01 0.33 -5.18
CA THR A 216 -0.53 -0.96 -4.73
C THR A 216 0.02 -2.15 -5.53
N ASN A 217 0.71 -1.90 -6.65
CA ASN A 217 1.29 -2.97 -7.45
C ASN A 217 2.37 -3.72 -6.68
N HIS A 218 2.35 -5.06 -6.80
CA HIS A 218 3.29 -5.98 -6.14
C HIS A 218 3.19 -6.04 -4.61
N LEU A 219 2.23 -5.34 -4.00
CA LEU A 219 1.96 -5.43 -2.57
C LEU A 219 1.04 -6.61 -2.23
N ASP A 220 1.22 -7.12 -1.01
CA ASP A 220 0.22 -7.99 -0.39
C ASP A 220 -0.94 -7.16 0.18
N MET A 221 -2.04 -7.83 0.52
CA MET A 221 -3.28 -7.20 0.99
C MET A 221 -3.03 -6.39 2.27
N GLU A 222 -2.24 -6.94 3.18
CA GLU A 222 -1.84 -6.33 4.45
C GLU A 222 -1.09 -5.00 4.24
N SER A 223 -0.19 -4.93 3.25
CA SER A 223 0.50 -3.69 2.89
C SER A 223 -0.41 -2.68 2.19
N ILE A 224 -1.35 -3.14 1.35
CA ILE A 224 -2.35 -2.27 0.70
C ILE A 224 -3.25 -1.60 1.75
N GLU A 225 -3.78 -2.36 2.71
CA GLU A 225 -4.60 -1.84 3.80
C GLU A 225 -3.83 -0.82 4.64
N SER A 226 -2.58 -1.13 4.97
CA SER A 226 -1.70 -0.25 5.75
C SER A 226 -1.37 1.04 5.01
N LEU A 227 -1.12 0.95 3.69
CA LEU A 227 -0.89 2.10 2.83
C LEU A 227 -2.15 2.98 2.74
N ASN A 228 -3.31 2.38 2.51
CA ASN A 228 -4.58 3.10 2.40
C ASN A 228 -4.86 3.90 3.67
N MET A 229 -4.74 3.27 4.85
CA MET A 229 -4.89 3.94 6.13
C MET A 229 -3.86 5.07 6.34
N ALA A 230 -2.60 4.86 5.93
CA ALA A 230 -1.57 5.88 6.05
C ALA A 230 -1.88 7.12 5.17
N LEU A 231 -2.36 6.90 3.95
CA LEU A 231 -2.73 7.95 3.01
C LEU A 231 -4.04 8.64 3.37
N GLU A 232 -4.99 7.92 3.98
CA GLU A 232 -6.22 8.50 4.51
C GLU A 232 -5.89 9.56 5.56
N LEU A 233 -4.97 9.24 6.47
CA LEU A 233 -4.57 10.12 7.56
C LEU A 233 -3.50 11.16 7.20
N TYR A 234 -2.88 11.05 6.04
CA TYR A 234 -1.86 11.98 5.57
C TYR A 234 -2.48 13.37 5.34
N GLN A 235 -1.84 14.39 5.93
CA GLN A 235 -2.32 15.77 5.95
C GLN A 235 -1.72 16.63 4.83
N GLY A 236 -0.78 16.07 4.06
CA GLY A 236 -0.22 16.75 2.90
C GLY A 236 -1.09 16.55 1.66
N THR A 237 -0.59 17.02 0.53
CA THR A 237 -1.28 16.88 -0.76
C THR A 237 -0.90 15.55 -1.41
N LEU A 238 -1.86 14.85 -2.01
CA LEU A 238 -1.63 13.55 -2.66
C LEU A 238 -2.06 13.62 -4.13
N ILE A 239 -1.19 13.18 -5.03
CA ILE A 239 -1.55 12.90 -6.43
C ILE A 239 -1.24 11.43 -6.67
N PHE A 240 -2.19 10.66 -7.17
CA PHE A 240 -1.97 9.23 -7.33
C PHE A 240 -2.67 8.63 -8.54
N VAL A 241 -2.07 7.58 -9.07
CA VAL A 241 -2.63 6.70 -10.11
C VAL A 241 -2.86 5.34 -9.47
N SER A 242 -4.05 4.77 -9.66
CA SER A 242 -4.32 3.40 -9.25
C SER A 242 -5.41 2.78 -10.12
N HIS A 243 -5.27 1.48 -10.40
CA HIS A 243 -6.34 0.66 -10.96
C HIS A 243 -7.31 0.09 -9.91
N ASP A 244 -6.98 0.22 -8.62
CA ASP A 244 -7.81 -0.29 -7.52
C ASP A 244 -8.94 0.70 -7.20
N ARG A 245 -10.18 0.26 -7.45
CA ARG A 245 -11.37 1.09 -7.25
C ARG A 245 -11.64 1.39 -5.77
N GLU A 246 -11.35 0.45 -4.87
CA GLU A 246 -11.55 0.67 -3.44
C GLU A 246 -10.55 1.71 -2.94
N PHE A 247 -9.28 1.60 -3.36
CA PHE A 247 -8.23 2.56 -3.04
C PHE A 247 -8.52 3.98 -3.57
N VAL A 248 -9.03 4.08 -4.80
CA VAL A 248 -9.43 5.38 -5.37
C VAL A 248 -10.65 5.94 -4.64
N SER A 249 -11.67 5.11 -4.37
CA SER A 249 -12.89 5.55 -3.68
C SER A 249 -12.61 6.03 -2.25
N SER A 250 -11.71 5.36 -1.52
CA SER A 250 -11.38 5.74 -0.14
C SER A 250 -10.54 7.02 -0.03
N LEU A 251 -9.77 7.38 -1.07
CA LEU A 251 -8.80 8.48 -0.99
C LEU A 251 -9.17 9.71 -1.81
N ALA A 252 -9.78 9.55 -2.98
CA ALA A 252 -9.93 10.64 -3.93
C ALA A 252 -10.91 11.72 -3.44
N THR A 253 -10.45 12.97 -3.39
CA THR A 253 -11.29 14.16 -3.19
C THR A 253 -11.49 14.95 -4.48
N ARG A 254 -10.69 14.63 -5.51
CA ARG A 254 -10.74 15.18 -6.85
C ARG A 254 -10.26 14.13 -7.85
N VAL A 255 -10.82 14.14 -9.04
CA VAL A 255 -10.49 13.19 -10.10
C VAL A 255 -10.09 13.96 -11.35
N ILE A 256 -8.96 13.59 -11.94
CA ILE A 256 -8.59 13.99 -13.29
C ILE A 256 -8.54 12.75 -14.18
N GLU A 257 -9.35 12.72 -15.23
CA GLU A 257 -9.38 11.63 -16.20
C GLU A 257 -8.72 12.08 -17.50
N ILE A 258 -7.66 11.38 -17.89
CA ILE A 258 -7.06 11.54 -19.21
C ILE A 258 -7.78 10.61 -20.18
N THR A 259 -8.39 11.19 -21.20
CA THR A 259 -9.00 10.48 -22.33
C THR A 259 -8.23 10.80 -23.62
N PRO A 260 -8.37 9.99 -24.70
CA PRO A 260 -7.71 10.28 -25.97
C PRO A 260 -8.07 11.64 -26.58
N GLU A 261 -9.24 12.20 -26.23
CA GLU A 261 -9.75 13.45 -26.81
C GLU A 261 -9.47 14.66 -25.93
N ARG A 262 -9.56 14.50 -24.60
CA ARG A 262 -9.45 15.60 -23.63
C ARG A 262 -9.07 15.11 -22.24
N VAL A 263 -8.66 16.05 -21.40
CA VAL A 263 -8.54 15.84 -19.96
C VAL A 263 -9.77 16.40 -19.25
N VAL A 264 -10.38 15.60 -18.39
CA VAL A 264 -11.57 15.95 -17.62
C VAL A 264 -11.15 16.14 -16.17
N ASP A 265 -11.44 17.31 -15.60
CA ASP A 265 -11.23 17.63 -14.20
C ASP A 265 -12.57 17.65 -13.46
N PHE A 266 -12.67 16.88 -12.39
CA PHE A 266 -13.88 16.70 -11.59
C PHE A 266 -13.57 16.88 -10.11
N SER A 267 -14.19 17.90 -9.50
CA SER A 267 -14.14 18.11 -8.05
C SER A 267 -15.22 17.29 -7.36
N GLY A 268 -14.81 16.38 -6.48
CA GLY A 268 -15.69 15.44 -5.78
C GLY A 268 -15.02 14.08 -5.61
N ASN A 269 -15.67 13.20 -4.84
CA ASN A 269 -15.17 11.85 -4.65
C ASN A 269 -15.38 10.99 -5.91
N TYR A 270 -14.79 9.80 -5.91
CA TYR A 270 -14.87 8.87 -7.04
C TYR A 270 -16.30 8.41 -7.35
N ASP A 271 -17.14 8.22 -6.34
CA ASP A 271 -18.52 7.75 -6.52
C ASP A 271 -19.40 8.83 -7.17
N ASP A 272 -19.19 10.10 -6.81
CA ASP A 272 -19.82 11.25 -7.47
C ASP A 272 -19.38 11.33 -8.94
N TYR A 273 -18.09 11.07 -9.20
CA TYR A 273 -17.55 11.03 -10.55
C TYR A 273 -18.18 9.90 -11.39
N LEU A 274 -18.28 8.67 -10.87
CA LEU A 274 -18.94 7.55 -11.56
C LEU A 274 -20.41 7.85 -11.86
N ARG A 275 -21.13 8.43 -10.91
CA ARG A 275 -22.51 8.89 -11.12
C ARG A 275 -22.62 9.95 -12.21
N SER A 276 -21.66 10.88 -12.29
CA SER A 276 -21.60 11.88 -13.37
C SER A 276 -21.42 11.26 -14.76
N LYS A 277 -20.85 10.05 -14.82
CA LYS A 277 -20.69 9.24 -16.06
C LYS A 277 -21.88 8.33 -16.34
N GLY A 278 -22.90 8.31 -15.48
CA GLY A 278 -24.04 7.40 -15.59
C GLY A 278 -23.69 5.93 -15.29
N ILE A 279 -22.61 5.69 -14.55
CA ILE A 279 -22.19 4.36 -14.10
C ILE A 279 -22.75 4.21 -12.68
N GLU A 280 -23.70 3.28 -12.49
CA GLU A 280 -24.16 2.91 -11.15
C GLU A 280 -23.03 2.15 -10.42
N SER A 281 -22.76 2.58 -9.19
CA SER A 281 -21.75 2.04 -8.27
C SER A 281 -22.06 0.62 -7.82
#